data_AF-A0A352GGU0-F1
#
_entry.id   AF-A0A352GGU0-F1
#
_cell.length_a   1.000
_cell.length_b   1.000
_cell.length_c   1.000
_cell.angle_alpha   90.00
_cell.angle_beta   90.00
_cell.angle_gamma   90.00
#
_symmetry.space_group_name_H-M   'P 1'
#
loop_
_entity.id
_entity.type
_entity.pdbx_description
1 polymer ?
#
loop_
_entity_poly.entity_id
_entity_poly.type
_entity_poly.pdbx_seq_one_letter_code
_entity_poly.pdbx_strand_id
1 'polypeptide(L)' 'MERLSRLLVGFALIAAIWTAAADASAQGRGTISEIVVEGAQRIEPGTIRSYLLIKEGEAADPVRINRSLKSLFA' A
#
# COMPACT_ATOMS: atom_id res chain seq x y z
N MET A 1 -29.11 10.71 40.49
CA MET A 1 -27.67 10.64 40.18
C MET A 1 -27.33 9.53 39.18
N GLU A 2 -27.88 8.32 39.31
CA GLU A 2 -27.56 7.17 38.43
C GLU A 2 -27.93 7.35 36.94
N ARG A 3 -29.02 8.06 36.65
CA ARG A 3 -29.48 8.31 35.26
C ARG A 3 -28.53 9.24 34.49
N LEU A 4 -27.91 10.18 35.19
CA LEU A 4 -26.96 11.14 34.59
C LEU A 4 -25.62 10.46 34.28
N SER A 5 -25.16 9.57 35.16
CA SER A 5 -23.93 8.79 34.95
C SER A 5 -24.03 7.83 33.77
N ARG A 6 -25.20 7.23 33.52
CA ARG A 6 -25.42 6.33 32.37
C ARG A 6 -25.38 7.06 31.03
N LEU A 7 -25.88 8.30 30.97
CA LEU A 7 -25.84 9.13 29.77
C LEU A 7 -24.41 9.59 29.43
N LEU A 8 -23.61 9.93 30.46
CA LEU A 8 -22.21 10.32 30.27
C LEU A 8 -21.33 9.15 29.79
N VAL A 9 -21.56 7.94 30.30
CA VAL A 9 -20.84 6.73 29.84
C VAL A 9 -21.22 6.38 28.40
N GLY A 10 -22.51 6.47 28.04
CA GLY A 10 -22.94 6.27 26.66
C GLY A 10 -22.34 7.30 25.69
N PHE A 11 -22.28 8.56 26.10
CA PHE A 11 -21.66 9.62 25.31
C PHE A 11 -20.14 9.43 25.16
N ALA A 12 -19.45 9.04 26.23
CA ALA A 12 -18.01 8.74 26.21
C ALA A 12 -17.67 7.54 25.31
N LEU A 13 -18.52 6.51 25.30
CA LEU A 13 -18.36 5.34 24.43
C LEU A 13 -18.53 5.70 22.95
N ILE A 14 -19.49 6.57 22.63
CA ILE A 14 -19.68 7.06 21.25
C ILE A 14 -18.48 7.91 20.83
N ALA A 15 -18.04 8.85 21.67
CA ALA A 15 -16.88 9.69 21.38
C ALA A 15 -15.59 8.88 21.15
N ALA A 16 -15.38 7.79 21.90
CA ALA A 16 -14.24 6.90 21.72
C ALA A 16 -14.23 6.19 20.35
N ILE A 17 -15.41 5.88 19.79
CA ILE A 17 -15.55 5.27 18.46
C ILE A 17 -15.19 6.28 17.36
N TRP A 18 -15.55 7.57 17.53
CA TRP A 18 -15.19 8.62 16.57
C TRP A 18 -13.69 8.92 16.53
N THR A 19 -12.98 8.75 17.65
CA THR A 19 -11.52 8.95 17.72
C THR A 19 -10.70 7.76 17.23
N ALA A 20 -11.25 6.54 17.26
CA ALA A 20 -10.54 5.32 16.86
C ALA A 20 -10.45 5.11 15.33
N ALA A 21 -11.15 5.91 14.53
CA ALA A 21 -11.19 5.78 13.07
C ALA A 21 -10.07 6.53 12.33
N ALA A 22 -9.11 7.14 13.04
CA ALA A 22 -8.13 8.05 12.45
C ALA A 22 -6.93 7.38 11.74
N ASP A 23 -6.73 6.07 11.91
CA ASP A 23 -5.57 5.37 11.36
C ASP A 23 -5.93 4.47 10.15
N ALA A 24 -6.43 5.08 9.08
CA ALA A 24 -6.62 4.44 7.78
C ALA A 24 -5.41 4.64 6.82
N SER A 25 -4.20 4.80 7.37
CA SER A 25 -2.98 5.08 6.61
C SER A 25 -2.39 3.85 5.88
N ALA A 26 -2.98 2.67 6.03
CA ALA A 26 -2.54 1.45 5.35
C ALA A 26 -2.76 1.45 3.82
N GLN A 27 -3.46 2.46 3.28
CA GLN A 27 -3.71 2.61 1.84
C GLN A 27 -2.69 3.53 1.14
N GLY A 28 -1.67 4.01 1.86
CA GLY A 28 -0.58 4.76 1.23
C GLY A 28 0.08 3.91 0.14
N ARG A 29 0.11 4.42 -1.11
CA ARG A 29 0.91 3.79 -2.17
C ARG A 29 2.35 3.74 -1.68
N GLY A 30 2.82 2.56 -1.33
CA GLY A 30 4.20 2.34 -0.92
C GLY A 30 5.17 2.79 -2.00
N THR A 31 6.42 3.04 -1.64
CA THR A 31 7.48 3.31 -2.61
C THR A 31 8.17 2.00 -2.97
N ILE A 32 8.54 1.84 -4.24
CA ILE A 32 9.31 0.69 -4.70
C ILE A 32 10.72 0.83 -4.14
N SER A 33 11.09 0.01 -3.16
CA SER A 33 12.41 0.06 -2.54
C SER A 33 13.49 -0.60 -3.41
N GLU A 34 13.16 -1.73 -4.03
CA GLU A 34 14.10 -2.54 -4.82
C GLU A 34 13.35 -3.35 -5.87
N ILE A 35 13.98 -3.61 -7.02
CA ILE A 35 13.50 -4.56 -8.02
C ILE A 35 14.49 -5.73 -8.15
N VAL A 36 14.14 -6.86 -7.51
CA VAL A 36 14.91 -8.10 -7.56
C VAL A 36 14.43 -8.97 -8.73
N VAL A 37 15.38 -9.49 -9.51
CA VAL A 37 15.10 -10.41 -10.62
C VAL A 37 15.71 -11.76 -10.30
N GLU A 38 14.88 -12.78 -10.15
CA GLU A 38 15.28 -14.14 -9.80
C GLU A 38 14.94 -15.13 -10.92
N GLY A 39 15.71 -16.22 -11.04
CA GLY A 39 15.44 -17.30 -12.00
C GLY A 39 15.80 -17.01 -13.47
N ALA A 40 16.38 -15.85 -13.78
CA ALA A 40 16.89 -15.56 -15.11
C ALA A 40 18.15 -16.40 -15.41
N GLN A 41 18.14 -17.18 -16.50
CA GLN A 41 19.28 -18.04 -16.88
C GLN A 41 20.14 -17.47 -18.02
N ARG A 42 19.50 -16.87 -19.04
CA ARG A 42 20.16 -16.43 -20.29
C ARG A 42 20.14 -14.93 -20.53
N ILE A 43 19.40 -14.17 -19.71
CA ILE A 43 19.21 -12.73 -19.87
C ILE A 43 19.69 -12.03 -18.60
N GLU A 44 20.46 -10.95 -18.78
CA GLU A 44 20.92 -10.15 -17.66
C GLU A 44 19.75 -9.42 -16.97
N PRO A 45 19.75 -9.33 -15.63
CA PRO A 45 18.73 -8.60 -14.87
C PRO A 45 18.53 -7.15 -15.34
N GLY A 46 19.60 -6.46 -15.74
CA GLY A 46 19.53 -5.09 -16.27
C GLY A 46 18.72 -4.98 -17.56
N THR A 47 18.83 -6.00 -18.43
CA THR A 47 18.02 -6.09 -19.64
C THR A 47 16.55 -6.26 -19.30
N ILE A 48 16.20 -7.16 -18.37
CA ILE A 48 14.82 -7.36 -17.90
C ILE A 48 14.25 -6.05 -17.32
N ARG A 49 15.03 -5.33 -16.50
CA ARG A 49 14.64 -4.05 -15.93
C ARG A 49 14.35 -2.98 -16.98
N SER A 50 15.01 -3.03 -18.15
CA SER A 50 14.78 -2.09 -19.25
C SER A 50 13.38 -2.21 -19.87
N TYR A 51 12.69 -3.34 -19.70
CA TYR A 51 11.32 -3.55 -20.15
C TYR A 51 10.27 -3.12 -19.12
N LEU A 52 10.67 -2.83 -17.87
CA LEU A 52 9.76 -2.40 -16.82
C LEU A 52 9.43 -0.92 -16.97
N LEU A 53 8.17 -0.58 -16.72
CA LEU A 53 7.68 0.80 -16.71
C LEU A 53 7.72 1.42 -15.30
N ILE A 54 8.41 0.78 -14.36
CA ILE A 54 8.53 1.20 -12.96
C ILE A 54 10.00 1.20 -12.56
N LYS A 55 10.35 2.02 -11.58
CA LYS A 55 11.71 2.12 -11.02
C LYS A 55 11.68 2.23 -9.50
N GLU A 56 12.83 1.94 -8.91
CA GLU A 56 13.11 2.18 -7.49
C GLU A 56 12.92 3.67 -7.17
N GLY A 57 12.37 3.96 -6.00
CA GLY A 57 12.00 5.32 -5.59
C GLY A 57 10.67 5.83 -6.16
N GLU A 58 10.03 5.13 -7.11
CA GLU A 58 8.70 5.50 -7.59
C GLU A 58 7.59 4.96 -6.68
N ALA A 59 6.41 5.60 -6.76
CA ALA A 59 5.21 5.05 -6.15
C ALA A 59 4.87 3.68 -6.77
N ALA A 60 4.52 2.72 -5.90
CA ALA A 60 4.06 1.38 -6.27
C ALA A 60 2.63 1.46 -6.83
N ASP A 61 2.51 2.00 -8.04
CA ASP A 61 1.25 2.07 -8.78
C ASP A 61 0.87 0.69 -9.35
N PRO A 62 -0.23 0.08 -8.91
CA PRO A 62 -0.63 -1.25 -9.35
C PRO A 62 -0.89 -1.34 -10.87
N VAL A 63 -1.33 -0.25 -11.51
CA VAL A 63 -1.57 -0.21 -12.95
C VAL A 63 -0.25 -0.26 -13.72
N ARG A 64 0.75 0.51 -13.28
CA ARG A 64 2.09 0.52 -13.90
C ARG A 64 2.81 -0.80 -13.68
N ILE A 65 2.69 -1.40 -12.49
CA ILE A 65 3.26 -2.73 -12.20
C ILE A 65 2.68 -3.77 -13.16
N ASN A 66 1.35 -3.86 -13.28
CA ASN A 66 0.70 -4.81 -14.18
C ASN A 66 1.10 -4.60 -15.65
N ARG A 67 1.24 -3.34 -16.10
CA ARG A 67 1.69 -3.06 -17.46
C ARG A 67 3.15 -3.47 -17.68
N SER A 68 4.02 -3.26 -16.68
CA SER A 68 5.42 -3.70 -16.70
C SER A 68 5.55 -5.21 -16.78
N LEU A 69 4.68 -5.97 -16.11
CA LEU A 69 4.67 -7.42 -16.24
C LEU A 69 4.25 -7.85 -17.65
N LYS A 70 3.26 -7.17 -18.25
CA LYS A 70 2.80 -7.48 -19.61
C LYS A 70 3.87 -7.19 -20.67
N SER A 71 4.66 -6.12 -20.52
CA SER A 71 5.73 -5.80 -21.48
C SER A 71 6.85 -6.85 -21.53
N LEU A 72 6.99 -7.70 -20.50
CA LEU A 72 7.93 -8.82 -20.52
C LEU A 72 7.52 -9.97 -21.44
N PHE A 73 6.25 -10.03 -21.84
CA PHE A 73 5.69 -11.10 -22.70
C PHE A 73 5.29 -10.61 -24.09
N ALA A 74 5.50 -9.32 -24.38
CA ALA A 74 5.09 -8.69 -25.63
C ALA A 74 6.08 -8.95 -26.77
#